data_AF-A0A7X9I7B0-F1
#
_entry.id   AF-A0A7X9I7B0-F1
#
_cell.length_a   1.000
_cell.length_b   1.000
_cell.length_c   1.000
_cell.angle_alpha   90.00
_cell.angle_beta   90.00
_cell.angle_gamma   90.00
#
_symmetry.space_group_name_H-M   'P 1'
#
loop_
_entity.id
_entity.type
_entity.pdbx_description
1 polymer ?
#
loop_
_entity_poly.entity_id
_entity_poly.type
_entity_poly.pdbx_seq_one_letter_code
_entity_poly.pdbx_strand_id
1 'polypeptide(L)'
;MEKFIYWVPRILGIGLLVFYALFALDAINEESSVGEMLLGLLIHLVPAFLLLAALLVAWKWEFPGGLLYLVLSALYVYLSRGMIWMVYLPIGGSLLLTGILFILHYSLFKKNKTA
;
A
#
# COMPACT_ATOMS: atom_id res chain seq x y z
N MET A 1 -0.76 -23.42 -8.40
CA MET A 1 -0.28 -22.10 -8.82
C MET A 1 -1.32 -21.00 -8.69
N GLU A 2 -2.58 -21.19 -9.13
CA GLU A 2 -3.61 -20.13 -9.03
C GLU A 2 -3.78 -19.57 -7.62
N LYS A 3 -3.91 -20.45 -6.60
CA LYS A 3 -4.02 -20.02 -5.18
C LYS A 3 -2.82 -19.21 -4.70
N PHE A 4 -1.62 -19.52 -5.19
CA PHE A 4 -0.42 -18.78 -4.80
C PHE A 4 -0.44 -17.37 -5.39
N ILE A 5 -0.72 -17.23 -6.70
CA ILE A 5 -0.79 -15.94 -7.38
C ILE A 5 -1.98 -15.09 -6.86
N TYR A 6 -3.02 -15.74 -6.32
CA TYR A 6 -4.10 -15.07 -5.60
C TYR A 6 -3.64 -14.47 -4.26
N TRP A 7 -2.99 -15.27 -3.41
CA TRP A 7 -2.67 -14.86 -2.03
C TRP A 7 -1.46 -13.94 -1.92
N VAL A 8 -0.44 -14.08 -2.78
CA VAL A 8 0.79 -13.27 -2.74
C VAL A 8 0.52 -11.76 -2.73
N PRO A 9 -0.22 -11.15 -3.67
CA PRO A 9 -0.48 -9.71 -3.65
C PRO A 9 -1.22 -9.24 -2.40
N ARG A 10 -2.08 -10.10 -1.82
CA ARG A 10 -2.87 -9.77 -0.62
C ARG A 10 -2.03 -9.79 0.63
N ILE A 11 -1.19 -10.80 0.79
CA ILE A 11 -0.25 -10.90 1.92
C ILE A 11 0.73 -9.72 1.86
N LEU A 12 1.26 -9.39 0.68
CA LEU A 12 2.10 -8.21 0.49
C LEU A 12 1.36 -6.91 0.83
N GLY A 13 0.12 -6.74 0.35
CA GLY A 13 -0.71 -5.58 0.64
C GLY A 13 -1.00 -5.40 2.14
N ILE A 14 -1.32 -6.50 2.84
CA ILE A 14 -1.50 -6.49 4.32
C ILE A 14 -0.17 -6.15 5.01
N GLY A 15 0.93 -6.75 4.58
CA GLY A 15 2.26 -6.48 5.14
C GLY A 15 2.63 -5.00 5.01
N LEU A 16 2.39 -4.40 3.84
CA LEU A 16 2.62 -2.97 3.61
C LEU A 16 1.70 -2.09 4.45
N LEU A 17 0.42 -2.44 4.57
CA LEU A 17 -0.52 -1.73 5.43
C LEU A 17 -0.02 -1.70 6.88
N VAL A 18 0.38 -2.85 7.43
CA VAL A 18 0.91 -2.94 8.79
C VAL A 18 2.22 -2.16 8.91
N PHE A 19 3.14 -2.33 7.96
CA PHE A 19 4.42 -1.62 7.94
C PHE A 19 4.25 -0.10 8.00
N TYR A 20 3.35 0.46 7.18
CA TYR A 20 3.08 1.91 7.20
C TYR A 20 2.35 2.35 8.47
N ALA A 21 1.48 1.52 9.03
CA ALA A 21 0.81 1.83 10.30
C ALA A 21 1.81 1.92 11.46
N LEU A 22 2.88 1.13 11.44
CA LEU A 22 3.94 1.18 12.47
C LEU A 22 4.68 2.51 12.47
N PHE A 23 4.80 3.20 11.33
CA PHE A 23 5.43 4.53 11.31
C PHE A 23 4.65 5.54 12.15
N ALA A 24 3.32 5.39 12.30
CA ALA A 24 2.54 6.31 13.12
C ALA A 24 2.88 6.29 14.62
N LEU A 25 3.63 5.28 15.09
CA LEU A 25 4.10 5.21 16.47
C LEU A 25 5.15 6.30 16.78
N ASP A 26 5.77 6.91 15.78
CA ASP A 26 6.70 8.04 15.97
C ASP A 26 6.02 9.31 16.51
N ALA A 27 4.70 9.41 16.38
CA ALA A 27 3.89 10.50 16.92
C ALA A 27 3.72 10.43 18.45
N ILE A 28 4.07 9.30 19.08
CA ILE A 28 4.01 9.10 20.53
C ILE A 28 5.25 9.73 21.17
N ASN A 29 5.06 10.81 21.91
CA ASN A 29 6.12 11.49 22.63
C ASN A 29 5.66 11.91 24.05
N GLU A 30 6.60 12.04 24.99
CA GLU A 30 6.30 12.34 26.40
C GLU A 30 5.97 13.81 26.67
N GLU A 31 6.32 14.71 25.74
CA GLU A 31 6.15 16.16 25.88
C GLU A 31 4.75 16.63 25.45
N SER A 32 4.01 15.81 24.70
CA SER A 32 2.68 16.13 24.17
C SER A 32 1.57 15.76 25.14
N SER A 33 0.50 16.56 25.13
CA SER A 33 -0.75 16.16 25.75
C SER A 33 -1.36 14.94 25.04
N VAL A 34 -2.25 14.22 25.73
CA VAL A 34 -2.96 13.06 25.16
C VAL A 34 -3.71 13.43 23.86
N GLY A 35 -4.30 14.63 23.80
CA GLY A 35 -5.00 15.10 22.61
C GLY A 35 -4.07 15.33 21.41
N GLU A 36 -2.90 15.91 21.65
CA GLU A 36 -1.87 16.12 20.61
C GLU A 36 -1.32 14.79 20.10
N MET A 37 -1.06 13.83 20.98
CA MET A 37 -0.62 12.48 20.58
C MET A 37 -1.66 11.78 19.71
N LEU A 38 -2.95 11.82 20.08
CA LEU A 38 -4.03 11.21 19.29
C LEU A 38 -4.15 11.86 17.91
N LEU A 39 -4.07 13.19 17.84
CA LEU A 39 -4.11 13.91 16.58
C LEU A 39 -2.89 13.56 15.70
N GLY A 40 -1.69 13.53 16.30
CA GLY A 40 -0.46 13.12 15.63
C GLY A 40 -0.57 11.71 15.05
N LEU A 41 -1.06 10.75 15.84
CA LEU A 41 -1.28 9.38 15.41
C LEU A 41 -2.24 9.29 14.21
N LEU A 42 -3.36 10.02 14.25
CA LEU A 42 -4.33 10.05 13.15
C LEU A 42 -3.73 10.61 11.86
N ILE A 43 -2.92 11.66 11.95
CA ILE A 43 -2.22 12.26 10.80
C ILE A 43 -1.20 11.26 10.22
N HIS A 44 -0.39 10.62 11.06
CA HIS A 44 0.63 9.67 10.60
C HIS A 44 0.03 8.35 10.10
N LEU A 45 -1.21 8.03 10.45
CA LEU A 45 -1.96 6.89 9.89
C LEU A 45 -2.56 7.16 8.51
N VAL A 46 -2.58 8.41 8.01
CA VAL A 46 -3.13 8.73 6.68
C VAL A 46 -2.53 7.86 5.57
N PRO A 47 -1.20 7.65 5.47
CA PRO A 47 -0.62 6.73 4.50
C PRO A 47 -1.15 5.29 4.62
N ALA A 48 -1.32 4.79 5.85
CA ALA A 48 -1.86 3.45 6.10
C ALA A 48 -3.34 3.35 5.67
N PHE A 49 -4.16 4.38 5.93
CA PHE A 49 -5.55 4.41 5.50
C PHE A 49 -5.70 4.42 3.97
N LEU A 50 -4.81 5.10 3.25
CA LEU A 50 -4.76 5.04 1.79
C LEU A 50 -4.48 3.62 1.28
N LEU A 51 -3.54 2.91 1.92
CA LEU A 51 -3.24 1.51 1.59
C LEU A 51 -4.38 0.57 1.95
N LEU A 52 -5.04 0.78 3.09
CA LEU A 52 -6.22 0.01 3.48
C LEU A 52 -7.33 0.16 2.44
N ALA A 53 -7.63 1.39 2.01
CA ALA A 53 -8.62 1.64 0.97
C ALA A 53 -8.26 0.94 -0.35
N ALA A 54 -7.01 1.07 -0.80
CA ALA A 54 -6.52 0.39 -2.00
C ALA A 54 -6.65 -1.14 -1.89
N LEU A 55 -6.28 -1.72 -0.74
CA LEU A 55 -6.37 -3.15 -0.47
C LEU A 55 -7.82 -3.64 -0.44
N LEU A 56 -8.73 -2.91 0.19
CA LEU A 56 -10.17 -3.24 0.23
C LEU A 56 -10.78 -3.25 -1.18
N VAL A 57 -10.42 -2.27 -2.01
CA VAL A 57 -10.82 -2.22 -3.42
C VAL A 57 -10.22 -3.42 -4.18
N ALA A 58 -8.91 -3.66 -4.02
CA ALA A 58 -8.20 -4.76 -4.67
C ALA A 58 -8.75 -6.14 -4.30
N TRP A 59 -9.31 -6.28 -3.09
CA TRP A 59 -9.84 -7.55 -2.60
C TRP A 59 -11.00 -8.07 -3.46
N LYS A 60 -11.90 -7.17 -3.89
CA LYS A 60 -13.03 -7.50 -4.79
C LYS A 60 -12.73 -7.19 -6.25
N TRP A 61 -12.05 -6.08 -6.53
CA TRP A 61 -11.74 -5.57 -7.86
C TRP A 61 -10.23 -5.40 -8.02
N GLU A 62 -9.58 -6.51 -8.37
CA GLU A 62 -8.12 -6.60 -8.44
C GLU A 62 -7.49 -5.63 -9.43
N PHE A 63 -8.10 -5.39 -10.60
CA PHE A 63 -7.54 -4.46 -11.57
C PHE A 63 -7.60 -3.00 -11.09
N PRO A 64 -8.77 -2.44 -10.70
CA PRO A 64 -8.82 -1.11 -10.08
C PRO A 64 -7.92 -0.98 -8.84
N GLY A 65 -7.91 -1.98 -7.96
CA GLY A 65 -7.07 -1.96 -6.77
C GLY A 65 -5.57 -1.98 -7.09
N GLY A 66 -5.15 -2.78 -8.07
CA GLY A 66 -3.78 -2.78 -8.57
C GLY A 66 -3.39 -1.42 -9.15
N LEU A 67 -4.27 -0.77 -9.91
CA LEU A 67 -4.03 0.58 -10.41
C LEU A 67 -3.87 1.61 -9.28
N LEU A 68 -4.66 1.50 -8.20
CA LEU A 68 -4.49 2.36 -7.01
C LEU A 68 -3.09 2.21 -6.39
N TYR A 69 -2.58 0.98 -6.27
CA TYR A 69 -1.20 0.75 -5.80
C TYR A 69 -0.15 1.38 -6.73
N LEU A 70 -0.34 1.31 -8.06
CA LEU A 70 0.56 1.97 -9.01
C LEU A 70 0.53 3.50 -8.87
N VAL A 71 -0.66 4.08 -8.69
CA VAL A 71 -0.83 5.52 -8.44
C VAL A 71 -0.15 5.93 -7.14
N LEU A 72 -0.31 5.16 -6.06
CA LEU A 72 0.35 5.42 -4.78
C LEU A 72 1.88 5.31 -4.91
N SER A 73 2.39 4.35 -5.68
CA SER A 73 3.82 4.24 -5.99
C SER A 73 4.33 5.47 -6.73
N ALA A 74 3.62 5.91 -7.78
CA ALA A 74 4.01 7.08 -8.57
C ALA A 74 3.95 8.37 -7.74
N LEU A 75 2.90 8.51 -6.93
CA LEU A 75 2.75 9.62 -5.99
C LEU A 75 3.91 9.67 -5.00
N TYR A 76 4.30 8.54 -4.42
CA TYR A 76 5.44 8.49 -3.51
C TYR A 76 6.74 8.95 -4.19
N VAL A 77 7.05 8.44 -5.38
CA VAL A 77 8.24 8.87 -6.15
C VAL A 77 8.19 10.36 -6.46
N TYR A 78 7.00 10.88 -6.81
CA TYR A 78 6.79 12.30 -7.06
C TYR A 78 6.93 13.17 -5.80
N LEU A 79 6.51 12.70 -4.63
CA LEU A 79 6.66 13.47 -3.39
C LEU A 79 8.09 13.41 -2.83
N SER A 80 8.83 12.34 -3.13
CA SER A 80 10.21 12.12 -2.65
C SER A 80 11.30 12.51 -3.66
N ARG A 81 10.97 13.34 -4.65
CA ARG A 81 11.91 13.79 -5.70
C ARG A 81 13.17 14.42 -5.12
N GLY A 82 14.32 14.10 -5.73
CA GLY A 82 15.63 14.60 -5.32
C GLY A 82 16.36 13.70 -4.31
N MET A 83 15.70 12.64 -3.82
CA MET A 83 16.34 11.61 -3.01
C MET A 83 17.18 10.64 -3.86
N ILE A 84 18.14 9.98 -3.22
CA ILE A 84 18.91 8.90 -3.84
C ILE A 84 18.00 7.73 -4.24
N TRP A 85 18.33 7.04 -5.33
CA TRP A 85 17.47 6.00 -5.90
C TRP A 85 17.11 4.86 -4.92
N MET A 86 18.01 4.56 -3.98
CA MET A 86 17.82 3.54 -2.95
C MET A 86 16.63 3.83 -2.03
N VAL A 87 16.25 5.09 -1.85
CA VAL A 87 15.08 5.48 -1.05
C VAL A 87 13.77 5.04 -1.71
N TYR A 88 13.72 5.02 -3.05
CA TYR A 88 12.50 4.67 -3.77
C TYR A 88 12.17 3.18 -3.71
N LEU A 89 13.17 2.30 -3.50
CA LEU A 89 12.98 0.85 -3.62
C LEU A 89 12.11 0.23 -2.52
N PRO A 90 12.36 0.47 -1.22
CA PRO A 90 11.60 -0.22 -0.17
C PRO A 90 10.13 0.16 -0.16
N ILE A 91 9.83 1.43 -0.45
CA ILE A 91 8.50 2.02 -0.37
C ILE A 91 7.84 2.01 -1.76
N GLY A 92 8.39 2.75 -2.72
CA GLY A 92 7.86 2.80 -4.08
C GLY A 92 7.91 1.44 -4.78
N GLY A 93 9.03 0.73 -4.70
CA GLY A 93 9.19 -0.57 -5.33
C GLY A 93 8.22 -1.63 -4.79
N SER A 94 7.95 -1.65 -3.49
CA SER A 94 7.00 -2.61 -2.90
C SER A 94 5.53 -2.29 -3.26
N LEU A 95 5.16 -1.00 -3.33
CA LEU A 95 3.85 -0.57 -3.85
C LEU A 95 3.68 -0.94 -5.31
N LEU A 96 4.69 -0.67 -6.14
CA LEU A 96 4.70 -1.02 -7.56
C LEU A 96 4.54 -2.53 -7.76
N LEU A 97 5.34 -3.33 -7.05
CA LEU A 97 5.28 -4.78 -7.11
C LEU A 97 3.89 -5.31 -6.73
N THR A 98 3.32 -4.81 -5.63
CA THR A 98 1.99 -5.20 -5.16
C THR A 98 0.92 -4.88 -6.21
N GLY A 99 0.95 -3.69 -6.81
CA GLY A 99 0.03 -3.28 -7.86
C GLY A 99 0.13 -4.14 -9.11
N ILE A 100 1.35 -4.43 -9.58
CA ILE A 100 1.61 -5.33 -10.72
C ILE A 100 1.04 -6.71 -10.43
N LEU A 101 1.26 -7.27 -9.24
CA LEU A 101 0.78 -8.61 -8.89
C LEU A 101 -0.75 -8.71 -8.88
N PHE A 102 -1.46 -7.68 -8.39
CA PHE A 102 -2.92 -7.63 -8.49
C PHE A 102 -3.42 -7.62 -9.95
N ILE A 103 -2.77 -6.84 -10.82
CA ILE A 103 -3.12 -6.75 -12.24
C ILE A 103 -2.80 -8.06 -12.96
N LEU A 104 -1.65 -8.68 -12.68
CA LEU A 104 -1.25 -9.97 -13.27
C LEU A 104 -2.23 -11.08 -12.89
N HIS A 105 -2.63 -11.16 -11.62
CA HIS A 105 -3.63 -12.14 -11.20
C HIS A 105 -4.96 -11.94 -11.95
N TYR A 106 -5.43 -10.70 -12.07
CA TYR A 106 -6.64 -10.37 -12.82
C TYR A 106 -6.57 -10.84 -14.29
N SER A 107 -5.49 -10.49 -14.98
CA SER A 107 -5.28 -10.82 -16.39
C SER A 107 -5.15 -12.32 -16.65
N LEU A 108 -4.50 -13.06 -15.74
CA LEU A 108 -4.26 -14.49 -15.93
C LEU A 108 -5.49 -15.35 -15.57
N PHE A 109 -6.25 -14.98 -14.53
CA PHE A 109 -7.23 -15.91 -13.92
C PHE A 109 -8.66 -15.39 -13.84
N LYS A 110 -8.88 -14.08 -13.87
CA LYS A 110 -10.21 -13.49 -13.69
C LYS A 110 -10.84 -13.06 -15.01
N LYS A 111 -10.06 -12.44 -15.91
CA LYS A 111 -10.53 -12.05 -17.26
C LYS A 111 -11.05 -13.24 -18.07
N ASN A 112 -10.38 -14.39 -17.97
CA ASN A 112 -10.72 -15.61 -18.72
C ASN A 112 -11.96 -16.34 -18.20
N LYS A 113 -12.52 -15.95 -17.04
CA LYS A 113 -13.76 -16.55 -16.49
C LYS A 113 -15.00 -15.69 -16.77
N THR A 114 -14.81 -14.49 -17.33
CA THR A 114 -15.87 -13.52 -17.65
C THR A 114 -16.09 -13.31 -19.14
N ALA A 115 -15.37 -14.05 -19.99
CA ALA A 115 -15.53 -14.12 -21.43
C ALA A 115 -16.03 -15.52 -21.79
#